data_AF-A0A3B0UXY3-F1
#
_entry.id   AF-A0A3B0UXY3-F1
#
_cell.length_a   1.000
_cell.length_b   1.000
_cell.length_c   1.000
_cell.angle_alpha   90.00
_cell.angle_beta   90.00
_cell.angle_gamma   90.00
#
_symmetry.space_group_name_H-M   'P 1'
#
loop_
_entity.id
_entity.type
_entity.pdbx_description
1 polymer ?
#
loop_
_entity_poly.entity_id
_entity_poly.type
_entity_poly.pdbx_seq_one_letter_code
_entity_poly.pdbx_strand_id
1 'polypeptide(L)'
;MNKKVKIEIIVPSDARYMFDSPYMKHGAFIKYCNANNVYVSKAALEIYEKNRLLFPCVRLMYPRELLIRRYRSRKSTCSKAPKIIDKWLPLEKLEESVKNCRLADKDEFHDMVKNGHPYDRALKDKTLFILNPEDNKFKSWGKYNILVDKHDKRNIYESKAKHYYAPWKIFMLQELNIKNTDEHNRASETRRGRESLDKKLLPSVLGEFTPFFNTITSFRCRFNMLLIAGSLECAGKKRIKRSVAQRRAKSFSKKLFGSQCYKDWIRFLRKLIELHESYLKDEKYLLSLGVRPYMASTIAFLGYSKGHKYKFKKICEDVSGERDKCLGSGFEQGVKIYPGRLEEIFADEEYDLDKNVKDIIRDNVEQFNNLLGKEEKLGGSFADELFDELKEGPGKVILATIGKTDRVYNDNDILWPDNELWSCLRDLAVCIDDIGNVWFGGGNIDGIFTKAFRKEYQTLKGKTNDRISGADKGTDYIKKLQLLQKNKELADDKKCGKHLLVTRLTRNFSAHKAGLSGNDLHDNLALIYNALVSTLFVLYDSHTMKKEKKINL
;
A
#
# COMPACT_ATOMS: atom_id res chain seq x y z
N MET A 1 -6.90 28.18 24.65
CA MET A 1 -5.82 27.66 23.78
C MET A 1 -5.90 26.15 23.74
N ASN A 2 -6.57 25.59 22.73
CA ASN A 2 -6.65 24.13 22.54
C ASN A 2 -5.33 23.63 21.93
N LYS A 3 -4.50 22.97 22.75
CA LYS A 3 -3.34 22.23 22.25
C LYS A 3 -3.86 21.09 21.38
N LYS A 4 -3.78 21.22 20.06
CA LYS A 4 -3.96 20.11 19.12
C LYS A 4 -2.89 19.07 19.45
N VAL A 5 -3.30 17.95 20.02
CA VAL A 5 -2.44 16.79 20.28
C VAL A 5 -2.19 16.12 18.93
N LYS A 6 -0.95 16.21 18.43
CA LYS A 6 -0.52 15.49 17.22
C LYS A 6 -0.28 14.03 17.61
N ILE A 7 -1.20 13.14 17.21
CA ILE A 7 -1.03 11.69 17.41
C ILE A 7 -0.22 11.15 16.21
N GLU A 8 1.06 10.88 16.42
CA GLU A 8 1.92 10.29 15.41
C GLU A 8 1.84 8.76 15.48
N ILE A 9 1.16 8.13 14.51
CA ILE A 9 1.13 6.66 14.40
C ILE A 9 2.41 6.21 13.72
N ILE A 10 3.42 5.86 14.52
CA ILE A 10 4.67 5.29 14.01
C ILE A 10 4.42 3.87 13.54
N VAL A 11 4.38 3.65 12.22
CA VAL A 11 4.35 2.30 11.65
C VAL A 11 5.72 1.65 11.90
N PRO A 12 5.78 0.52 12.64
CA PRO A 12 7.05 -0.13 12.94
C PRO A 12 7.80 -0.48 11.64
N SER A 13 9.12 -0.23 11.61
CA SER A 13 10.00 -0.59 10.48
C SER A 13 9.79 -2.04 10.00
N ASP A 14 9.45 -2.92 10.94
CA ASP A 14 9.32 -4.35 10.74
C ASP A 14 8.05 -4.72 9.94
N ALA A 15 7.04 -3.86 9.90
CA ALA A 15 5.83 -4.07 9.11
C ALA A 15 6.07 -3.96 7.60
N ARG A 16 7.09 -3.20 7.16
CA ARG A 16 7.43 -3.03 5.74
C ARG A 16 7.99 -4.31 5.10
N TYR A 17 8.53 -5.22 5.91
CA TYR A 17 9.18 -6.45 5.45
C TYR A 17 8.30 -7.70 5.56
N MET A 18 7.00 -7.53 5.83
CA MET A 18 6.05 -8.64 6.07
C MET A 18 6.00 -9.67 4.93
N PHE A 19 6.38 -9.29 3.71
CA PHE A 19 6.36 -10.16 2.53
C PHE A 19 7.73 -10.54 1.98
N ASP A 20 8.81 -10.16 2.66
CA ASP A 20 10.19 -10.52 2.26
C ASP A 20 10.47 -12.01 2.46
N SER A 21 9.72 -12.63 3.37
CA SER A 21 9.69 -14.08 3.54
C SER A 21 8.34 -14.50 4.09
N PRO A 22 7.78 -15.63 3.63
CA PRO A 22 6.61 -16.24 4.25
C PRO A 22 6.87 -16.73 5.68
N TYR A 23 8.13 -16.71 6.15
CA TYR A 23 8.54 -17.29 7.42
C TYR A 23 9.36 -16.31 8.27
N MET A 24 8.90 -16.07 9.49
CA MET A 24 9.60 -15.30 10.53
C MET A 24 10.02 -16.22 11.67
N LYS A 25 11.27 -16.11 12.13
CA LYS A 25 11.69 -16.78 13.38
C LYS A 25 10.81 -16.30 14.53
N HIS A 26 10.44 -17.21 15.44
CA HIS A 26 9.49 -16.90 16.52
C HIS A 26 9.85 -15.64 17.34
N GLY A 27 11.13 -15.38 17.63
CA GLY A 27 11.54 -14.16 18.34
C GLY A 27 11.24 -12.88 17.57
N ALA A 28 11.41 -12.89 16.24
CA ALA A 28 11.02 -11.77 15.38
C ALA A 28 9.50 -11.67 15.26
N PHE A 29 8.80 -12.80 15.18
CA PHE A 29 7.33 -12.83 15.14
C PHE A 29 6.71 -12.24 16.43
N ILE A 30 7.26 -12.56 17.62
CA ILE A 30 6.82 -11.98 18.89
C ILE A 30 7.02 -10.46 18.89
N LYS A 31 8.20 -9.97 18.46
CA LYS A 31 8.47 -8.53 18.34
C LYS A 31 7.47 -7.86 17.40
N TYR A 32 7.23 -8.47 16.24
CA TYR A 32 6.27 -7.99 15.25
C TYR A 32 4.85 -7.91 15.82
N CYS A 33 4.39 -8.93 16.56
CA CYS A 33 3.06 -8.91 17.19
C CYS A 33 2.94 -7.82 18.25
N ASN A 34 3.92 -7.71 19.15
CA ASN A 34 3.91 -6.71 20.21
C ASN A 34 3.97 -5.28 19.65
N ALA A 35 4.73 -5.05 18.57
CA ALA A 35 4.77 -3.76 17.88
C ALA A 35 3.43 -3.37 17.23
N ASN A 36 2.53 -4.32 17.00
CA ASN A 36 1.17 -4.10 16.50
C ASN A 36 0.12 -4.18 17.62
N ASN A 37 0.52 -4.06 18.89
CA ASN A 37 -0.37 -4.16 20.06
C ASN A 37 -1.17 -5.47 20.14
N VAL A 38 -0.55 -6.57 19.67
CA VAL A 38 -1.02 -7.95 19.87
C VAL A 38 -0.08 -8.64 20.85
N TYR A 39 -0.47 -8.66 22.13
CA TYR A 39 0.37 -9.18 23.19
C TYR A 39 0.63 -10.68 23.02
N VAL A 40 1.90 -11.07 23.00
CA VAL A 40 2.29 -12.47 22.98
C VAL A 40 3.66 -12.71 23.60
N SER A 41 3.78 -13.85 24.26
CA SER A 41 5.01 -14.35 24.84
C SER A 41 5.36 -15.74 24.28
N LYS A 42 6.60 -16.17 24.50
CA LYS A 42 7.03 -17.54 24.15
C LYS A 42 6.17 -18.60 24.84
N ALA A 43 5.81 -18.36 26.10
CA ALA A 43 4.94 -19.25 26.88
C ALA A 43 3.52 -19.31 26.29
N ALA A 44 2.96 -18.16 25.88
CA ALA A 44 1.65 -18.12 25.23
C ALA A 44 1.62 -18.92 23.91
N LEU A 45 2.65 -18.77 23.06
CA LEU A 45 2.77 -19.56 21.84
C LEU A 45 2.87 -21.07 22.11
N GLU A 46 3.63 -21.47 23.13
CA GLU A 46 3.74 -22.87 23.55
C GLU A 46 2.39 -23.41 24.07
N ILE A 47 1.63 -22.61 24.83
CA ILE A 47 0.28 -22.98 25.29
C ILE A 47 -0.68 -23.16 24.11
N TYR A 48 -0.68 -22.24 23.13
CA TYR A 48 -1.51 -22.38 21.94
C TYR A 48 -1.13 -23.59 21.09
N GLU A 49 0.17 -23.90 20.96
CA GLU A 49 0.62 -25.11 20.26
C GLU A 49 0.19 -26.38 21.00
N LYS A 50 0.35 -26.43 22.33
CA LYS A 50 -0.06 -27.55 23.19
C LYS A 50 -1.55 -27.88 23.03
N ASN A 51 -2.37 -26.85 22.89
CA ASN A 51 -3.82 -26.96 22.73
C ASN A 51 -4.27 -27.04 21.27
N ARG A 52 -3.33 -27.20 20.32
CA ARG A 52 -3.60 -27.32 18.87
C ARG A 52 -4.34 -26.14 18.25
N LEU A 53 -4.11 -24.93 18.77
CA LEU A 53 -4.77 -23.70 18.31
C LEU A 53 -3.91 -22.88 17.35
N LEU A 54 -2.59 -22.85 17.59
CA LEU A 54 -1.65 -22.10 16.76
C LEU A 54 -0.32 -22.83 16.71
N PHE A 55 0.10 -23.21 15.51
CA PHE A 55 1.35 -23.93 15.29
C PHE A 55 2.39 -23.03 14.61
N PRO A 56 3.70 -23.22 14.86
CA PRO A 56 4.70 -22.76 13.91
C PRO A 56 4.45 -23.42 12.55
N CYS A 57 4.67 -22.71 11.45
CA CYS A 57 4.52 -23.27 10.11
C CYS A 57 5.64 -24.27 9.79
N VAL A 58 6.85 -23.99 10.30
CA VAL A 58 8.04 -24.80 10.07
C VAL A 58 8.84 -24.90 11.37
N ARG A 59 9.36 -26.08 11.65
CA ARG A 59 10.38 -26.29 12.70
C ARG A 59 11.65 -26.87 12.09
N LEU A 60 12.73 -26.11 12.18
CA LEU A 60 14.05 -26.55 11.74
C LEU A 60 14.79 -27.19 12.91
N MET A 61 15.22 -28.44 12.73
CA MET A 61 15.82 -29.30 13.74
C MET A 61 17.33 -29.41 13.52
N TYR A 62 18.10 -29.10 14.55
CA TYR A 62 19.55 -29.21 14.53
C TYR A 62 20.01 -30.47 15.28
N PRO A 63 20.95 -31.24 14.70
CA PRO A 63 21.67 -32.28 15.43
C PRO A 63 22.37 -31.72 16.67
N ARG A 64 22.40 -32.50 17.74
CA ARG A 64 23.03 -32.09 19.01
C ARG A 64 24.50 -31.77 18.81
N GLU A 65 25.20 -32.66 18.11
CA GLU A 65 26.63 -32.58 17.86
C GLU A 65 26.98 -31.36 16.99
N LEU A 66 26.13 -31.03 16.02
CA LEU A 66 26.29 -29.84 15.18
C LEU A 66 26.18 -28.55 16.02
N LEU A 67 25.21 -28.48 16.93
CA LEU A 67 25.06 -27.31 17.81
C LEU A 67 26.25 -27.13 18.75
N ILE A 68 26.74 -28.20 19.37
CA ILE A 68 27.93 -28.16 20.22
C ILE A 68 29.14 -27.64 19.42
N ARG A 69 29.34 -28.14 18.18
CA ARG A 69 30.44 -27.70 17.32
C ARG A 69 30.31 -26.23 16.91
N ARG A 70 29.11 -25.79 16.49
CA ARG A 70 28.84 -24.39 16.14
C ARG A 70 29.04 -23.47 17.34
N TYR A 71 28.60 -23.87 18.53
CA TYR A 71 28.81 -23.11 19.77
C TYR A 71 30.30 -22.94 20.07
N ARG A 72 31.07 -24.03 20.07
CA ARG A 72 32.53 -23.99 20.31
C ARG A 72 33.27 -23.13 19.29
N SER A 73 32.92 -23.22 18.01
CA SER A 73 33.51 -22.40 16.94
C SER A 73 33.23 -20.91 17.12
N ARG A 74 32.03 -20.52 17.61
CA ARG A 74 31.72 -19.12 17.96
C ARG A 74 32.55 -18.58 19.13
N LYS A 75 33.02 -19.48 20.03
CA LYS A 75 33.78 -19.14 21.23
C LYS A 75 35.30 -19.19 21.02
N SER A 76 35.79 -19.96 20.06
CA SER A 76 37.21 -20.00 19.72
C SER A 76 37.62 -18.72 18.98
N THR A 77 38.79 -18.16 19.31
CA THR A 77 39.45 -17.08 18.56
C THR A 77 39.82 -17.47 17.12
N CYS A 78 39.77 -18.76 16.79
CA CYS A 78 39.96 -19.26 15.43
C CYS A 78 38.64 -19.16 14.64
N SER A 79 38.58 -18.27 13.65
CA SER A 79 37.41 -17.97 12.80
C SER A 79 36.99 -19.08 11.82
N LYS A 80 37.60 -20.26 11.88
CA LYS A 80 37.30 -21.36 10.94
C LYS A 80 35.99 -22.04 11.32
N ALA A 81 35.04 -22.03 10.39
CA ALA A 81 33.78 -22.76 10.51
C ALA A 81 34.06 -24.26 10.73
N PRO A 82 33.28 -24.95 11.59
CA PRO A 82 33.52 -26.36 11.88
C PRO A 82 33.30 -27.21 10.61
N LYS A 83 34.18 -28.20 10.36
CA LYS A 83 33.99 -29.14 9.26
C LYS A 83 32.66 -29.88 9.42
N ILE A 84 31.76 -29.67 8.46
CA ILE A 84 30.43 -30.27 8.41
C ILE A 84 30.59 -31.74 7.99
N ILE A 85 29.90 -32.64 8.67
CA ILE A 85 29.84 -34.07 8.32
C ILE A 85 28.78 -34.25 7.22
N ASP A 86 28.99 -35.17 6.28
CA ASP A 86 28.12 -35.40 5.13
C ASP A 86 26.63 -35.55 5.47
N LYS A 87 26.33 -36.22 6.59
CA LYS A 87 24.96 -36.38 7.11
C LYS A 87 24.22 -35.05 7.35
N TRP A 88 24.93 -33.95 7.60
CA TRP A 88 24.36 -32.63 7.88
C TRP A 88 24.40 -31.68 6.68
N LEU A 89 25.02 -32.08 5.56
CA LEU A 89 25.03 -31.29 4.34
C LEU A 89 23.63 -30.86 3.87
N PRO A 90 22.57 -31.69 3.98
CA PRO A 90 21.23 -31.24 3.60
C PRO A 90 20.72 -30.06 4.42
N LEU A 91 21.06 -29.98 5.71
CA LEU A 91 20.68 -28.85 6.58
C LEU A 91 21.43 -27.57 6.20
N GLU A 92 22.73 -27.68 5.95
CA GLU A 92 23.56 -26.54 5.54
C GLU A 92 23.12 -26.01 4.16
N LYS A 93 22.90 -26.90 3.19
CA LYS A 93 22.34 -26.53 1.88
C LYS A 93 20.99 -25.82 2.00
N LEU A 94 20.13 -26.27 2.93
CA LEU A 94 18.84 -25.61 3.17
C LEU A 94 19.00 -24.23 3.79
N GLU A 95 19.87 -24.07 4.80
CA GLU A 95 20.14 -22.76 5.41
C GLU A 95 20.78 -21.78 4.41
N GLU A 96 21.71 -22.27 3.59
CA GLU A 96 22.35 -21.52 2.52
C GLU A 96 21.34 -21.12 1.45
N SER A 97 20.47 -22.04 1.01
CA SER A 97 19.40 -21.73 0.05
C SER A 97 18.48 -20.63 0.54
N VAL A 98 18.10 -20.65 1.83
CA VAL A 98 17.25 -19.60 2.43
C VAL A 98 17.98 -18.26 2.53
N LYS A 99 19.30 -18.26 2.71
CA LYS A 99 20.11 -17.04 2.73
C LYS A 99 20.27 -16.47 1.32
N ASN A 100 20.55 -17.33 0.35
CA ASN A 100 20.88 -16.97 -1.02
C ASN A 100 19.63 -16.65 -1.87
N CYS A 101 18.44 -17.13 -1.51
CA CYS A 101 17.21 -16.90 -2.28
C CYS A 101 16.79 -15.42 -2.35
N ARG A 102 17.42 -14.54 -1.57
CA ARG A 102 17.23 -13.08 -1.62
C ARG A 102 18.19 -12.37 -2.58
N LEU A 103 19.18 -13.07 -3.11
CA LEU A 103 20.23 -12.52 -3.97
C LEU A 103 19.88 -12.83 -5.43
N ALA A 104 19.54 -11.79 -6.20
CA ALA A 104 19.02 -11.94 -7.56
C ALA A 104 19.99 -12.60 -8.55
N ASP A 105 21.28 -12.64 -8.24
CA ASP A 105 22.36 -13.25 -9.02
C ASP A 105 22.63 -14.72 -8.68
N LYS A 106 21.88 -15.30 -7.74
CA LYS A 106 22.01 -16.69 -7.31
C LYS A 106 20.94 -17.59 -7.94
N ASP A 107 21.29 -18.84 -8.22
CA ASP A 107 20.36 -19.82 -8.80
C ASP A 107 19.17 -20.08 -7.87
N GLU A 108 19.41 -20.03 -6.55
CA GLU A 108 18.40 -20.21 -5.51
C GLU A 108 17.30 -19.15 -5.57
N PHE A 109 17.61 -17.94 -6.05
CA PHE A 109 16.60 -16.91 -6.30
C PHE A 109 15.67 -17.32 -7.44
N HIS A 110 16.21 -17.74 -8.59
CA HIS A 110 15.41 -18.19 -9.74
C HIS A 110 14.59 -19.43 -9.42
N ASP A 111 15.20 -20.36 -8.69
CA ASP A 111 14.57 -21.57 -8.19
C ASP A 111 13.42 -21.22 -7.22
N MET A 112 13.59 -20.26 -6.30
CA MET A 112 12.50 -19.79 -5.44
C MET A 112 11.37 -19.10 -6.22
N VAL A 113 11.67 -18.27 -7.22
CA VAL A 113 10.65 -17.69 -8.11
C VAL A 113 9.86 -18.79 -8.83
N LYS A 114 10.47 -19.93 -9.18
CA LYS A 114 9.84 -21.02 -9.94
C LYS A 114 9.13 -22.07 -9.07
N ASN A 115 9.69 -22.41 -7.93
CA ASN A 115 9.31 -23.59 -7.14
C ASN A 115 8.86 -23.25 -5.71
N GLY A 116 8.93 -21.99 -5.28
CA GLY A 116 8.49 -21.54 -3.95
C GLY A 116 9.63 -21.43 -2.93
N HIS A 117 9.30 -21.11 -1.69
CA HIS A 117 10.32 -20.90 -0.66
C HIS A 117 11.07 -22.21 -0.35
N PRO A 118 12.38 -22.21 -0.07
CA PRO A 118 13.14 -23.44 0.19
C PRO A 118 12.53 -24.34 1.29
N TYR A 119 11.95 -23.74 2.33
CA TYR A 119 11.22 -24.49 3.36
C TYR A 119 9.98 -25.22 2.84
N ASP A 120 9.22 -24.64 1.90
CA ASP A 120 8.03 -25.28 1.33
C ASP A 120 8.43 -26.57 0.61
N ARG A 121 9.55 -26.53 -0.12
CA ARG A 121 10.09 -27.68 -0.84
C ARG A 121 10.64 -28.73 0.10
N ALA A 122 11.45 -28.30 1.08
CA ALA A 122 12.03 -29.19 2.08
C ALA A 122 10.96 -29.96 2.89
N LEU A 123 9.79 -29.34 3.14
CA LEU A 123 8.62 -30.00 3.72
C LEU A 123 8.00 -31.04 2.76
N LYS A 124 7.79 -30.67 1.49
CA LYS A 124 7.25 -31.60 0.46
C LYS A 124 8.14 -32.81 0.24
N ASP A 125 9.45 -32.58 0.22
CA ASP A 125 10.48 -33.59 0.00
C ASP A 125 10.78 -34.42 1.27
N LYS A 126 10.10 -34.11 2.39
CA LYS A 126 10.27 -34.77 3.70
C LYS A 126 11.73 -34.84 4.17
N THR A 127 12.46 -33.74 4.01
CA THR A 127 13.87 -33.68 4.41
C THR A 127 14.05 -33.88 5.92
N LEU A 128 15.12 -34.57 6.33
CA LEU A 128 15.33 -35.06 7.71
C LEU A 128 15.30 -33.96 8.80
N PHE A 129 15.64 -32.73 8.45
CA PHE A 129 15.88 -31.65 9.41
C PHE A 129 14.73 -30.64 9.50
N ILE A 130 13.66 -30.82 8.74
CA ILE A 130 12.50 -29.93 8.77
C ILE A 130 11.26 -30.71 9.19
N LEU A 131 10.45 -30.11 10.06
CA LEU A 131 9.21 -30.71 10.53
C LEU A 131 8.06 -29.75 10.29
N ASN A 132 6.91 -30.30 9.89
CA ASN A 132 5.62 -29.64 10.01
C ASN A 132 5.08 -29.88 11.43
N PRO A 133 4.99 -28.86 12.30
CA PRO A 133 4.53 -29.06 13.67
C PRO A 133 3.09 -29.56 13.79
N GLU A 134 2.22 -29.31 12.80
CA GLU A 134 0.82 -29.76 12.80
C GLU A 134 0.68 -31.29 12.71
N ASP A 135 1.62 -31.95 12.04
CA ASP A 135 1.65 -33.41 11.83
C ASP A 135 2.31 -34.18 12.99
N ASN A 136 2.88 -33.46 13.97
CA ASN A 136 3.71 -34.04 15.02
C ASN A 136 3.05 -33.94 16.40
N LYS A 137 3.36 -34.91 17.27
CA LYS A 137 2.96 -34.82 18.69
C LYS A 137 3.62 -33.60 19.34
N PHE A 138 2.83 -32.84 20.10
CA PHE A 138 3.34 -31.69 20.84
C PHE A 138 4.49 -32.10 21.76
N LYS A 139 5.55 -31.29 21.74
CA LYS A 139 6.69 -31.42 22.64
C LYS A 139 6.98 -30.05 23.25
N SER A 140 6.97 -30.00 24.58
CA SER A 140 7.29 -28.76 25.31
C SER A 140 8.62 -28.18 24.83
N TRP A 141 8.65 -26.86 24.66
CA TRP A 141 9.76 -26.17 24.02
C TRP A 141 11.04 -26.29 24.85
N GLY A 142 10.92 -26.39 26.18
CA GLY A 142 12.04 -26.69 27.08
C GLY A 142 12.73 -28.02 26.77
N LYS A 143 12.01 -29.02 26.25
CA LYS A 143 12.58 -30.33 25.87
C LYS A 143 13.42 -30.30 24.58
N TYR A 144 13.53 -29.15 23.91
CA TYR A 144 14.49 -28.95 22.81
C TYR A 144 15.82 -28.37 23.29
N ASN A 145 15.90 -27.88 24.52
CA ASN A 145 17.14 -27.36 25.07
C ASN A 145 18.13 -28.50 25.29
N ILE A 146 19.35 -28.33 24.77
CA ILE A 146 20.45 -29.24 24.96
C ILE A 146 21.61 -28.50 25.63
N LEU A 147 22.35 -29.18 26.49
CA LEU A 147 23.58 -28.66 27.05
C LEU A 147 24.64 -28.58 25.94
N VAL A 148 25.11 -27.37 25.63
CA VAL A 148 26.15 -27.15 24.61
C VAL A 148 27.53 -26.95 25.23
N ASP A 149 27.60 -26.41 26.44
CA ASP A 149 28.86 -26.18 27.15
C ASP A 149 28.65 -25.95 28.66
N LYS A 150 29.75 -25.92 29.42
CA LYS A 150 29.79 -25.55 30.84
C LYS A 150 30.85 -24.47 31.07
N HIS A 151 30.46 -23.33 31.63
CA HIS A 151 31.36 -22.21 31.97
C HIS A 151 31.15 -21.81 33.43
N ASP A 152 32.21 -21.70 34.22
CA ASP A 152 32.16 -21.34 35.65
C ASP A 152 31.06 -22.08 36.46
N LYS A 153 30.99 -23.41 36.30
CA LYS A 153 29.96 -24.28 36.91
C LYS A 153 28.51 -23.99 36.46
N ARG A 154 28.27 -23.08 35.51
CA ARG A 154 26.96 -22.83 34.91
C ARG A 154 26.79 -23.61 33.61
N ASN A 155 25.65 -24.28 33.48
CA ASN A 155 25.26 -25.02 32.28
C ASN A 155 24.73 -24.05 31.22
N ILE A 156 25.28 -24.13 30.00
CA ILE A 156 24.83 -23.31 28.86
C ILE A 156 23.99 -24.17 27.93
N TYR A 157 22.76 -23.72 27.66
CA TYR A 157 21.80 -24.46 26.85
C TYR A 157 21.48 -23.72 25.55
N GLU A 158 21.39 -24.47 24.44
CA GLU A 158 20.80 -23.99 23.19
C GLU A 158 19.64 -24.88 22.76
N SER A 159 18.62 -24.29 22.15
CA SER A 159 17.49 -25.05 21.59
C SER A 159 17.91 -25.71 20.28
N LYS A 160 17.68 -27.01 20.17
CA LYS A 160 17.82 -27.76 18.92
C LYS A 160 16.69 -27.55 17.92
N ALA A 161 15.67 -26.79 18.27
CA ALA A 161 14.56 -26.44 17.40
C ALA A 161 14.50 -24.92 17.17
N LYS A 162 14.41 -24.51 15.91
CA LYS A 162 14.03 -23.15 15.51
C LYS A 162 12.63 -23.15 14.95
N HIS A 163 11.75 -22.37 15.57
CA HIS A 163 10.34 -22.25 15.22
C HIS A 163 10.14 -21.05 14.30
N TYR A 164 9.38 -21.25 13.22
CA TYR A 164 9.06 -20.21 12.25
C TYR A 164 7.55 -20.07 12.11
N TYR A 165 7.06 -18.83 12.18
CA TYR A 165 5.66 -18.46 12.02
C TYR A 165 5.49 -17.64 10.74
N ALA A 166 4.31 -17.75 10.13
CA ALA A 166 3.95 -16.86 9.04
C ALA A 166 3.42 -15.52 9.61
N PRO A 167 3.69 -14.38 8.96
CA PRO A 167 3.31 -13.07 9.50
C PRO A 167 1.81 -12.89 9.68
N TRP A 168 1.01 -13.44 8.77
CA TRP A 168 -0.46 -13.40 8.81
C TRP A 168 -1.06 -14.07 10.05
N LYS A 169 -0.32 -14.95 10.74
CA LYS A 169 -0.78 -15.61 11.97
C LYS A 169 -1.02 -14.62 13.12
N ILE A 170 -0.58 -13.36 12.99
CA ILE A 170 -0.95 -12.28 13.91
C ILE A 170 -2.47 -12.09 13.99
N PHE A 171 -3.21 -12.26 12.89
CA PHE A 171 -4.67 -12.10 12.88
C PHE A 171 -5.35 -13.22 13.66
N MET A 172 -4.89 -14.46 13.48
CA MET A 172 -5.36 -15.61 14.28
C MET A 172 -5.05 -15.39 15.76
N LEU A 173 -3.85 -14.92 16.07
CA LEU A 173 -3.40 -14.68 17.44
C LEU A 173 -4.23 -13.59 18.12
N GLN A 174 -4.56 -12.51 17.42
CA GLN A 174 -5.46 -11.47 17.94
C GLN A 174 -6.85 -12.05 18.26
N GLU A 175 -7.41 -12.84 17.35
CA GLU A 175 -8.71 -13.50 17.59
C GLU A 175 -8.65 -14.48 18.77
N LEU A 176 -7.58 -15.28 18.87
CA LEU A 176 -7.36 -16.20 20.00
C LEU A 176 -7.24 -15.44 21.31
N ASN A 177 -6.51 -14.33 21.34
CA ASN A 177 -6.35 -13.49 22.52
C ASN A 177 -7.70 -12.93 22.98
N ILE A 178 -8.54 -12.43 22.06
CA ILE A 178 -9.89 -11.93 22.40
C ILE A 178 -10.75 -13.07 22.95
N LYS A 179 -10.84 -14.19 22.23
CA LYS A 179 -11.76 -15.30 22.55
C LYS A 179 -11.42 -16.07 23.81
N ASN A 180 -10.16 -16.01 24.25
CA ASN A 180 -9.69 -16.78 25.40
C ASN A 180 -9.34 -15.87 26.60
N THR A 181 -9.92 -14.67 26.66
CA THR A 181 -9.88 -13.81 27.85
C THR A 181 -10.99 -14.16 28.84
N ASP A 182 -10.76 -13.89 30.13
CA ASP A 182 -11.77 -14.05 31.18
C ASP A 182 -13.02 -13.19 30.93
N GLU A 183 -12.86 -12.00 30.37
CA GLU A 183 -13.96 -11.08 30.04
C GLU A 183 -14.86 -11.61 28.93
N HIS A 184 -14.29 -12.13 27.84
CA HIS A 184 -15.06 -12.74 26.76
C HIS A 184 -15.80 -14.01 27.22
N ASN A 185 -15.17 -14.80 28.08
CA ASN A 185 -15.80 -15.96 28.71
C ASN A 185 -16.99 -15.59 29.60
N ARG A 186 -16.94 -14.44 30.28
CA ARG A 186 -18.06 -13.92 31.11
C ARG A 186 -19.17 -13.30 30.27
N ALA A 187 -18.84 -12.55 29.22
CA ALA A 187 -19.80 -11.81 28.39
C ALA A 187 -20.61 -12.68 27.41
N SER A 188 -20.06 -13.82 26.97
CA SER A 188 -20.75 -14.71 26.01
C SER A 188 -21.77 -15.67 26.64
N GLU A 189 -22.03 -15.56 27.95
CA GLU A 189 -22.93 -16.41 28.75
C GLU A 189 -22.71 -17.93 28.68
N THR A 190 -21.70 -18.41 27.95
CA THR A 190 -21.39 -19.85 27.80
C THR A 190 -20.88 -20.49 29.09
N ARG A 191 -20.53 -19.71 30.12
CA ARG A 191 -19.96 -20.20 31.40
C ARG A 191 -20.40 -19.37 32.60
N ARG A 192 -21.69 -19.43 32.98
CA ARG A 192 -22.13 -19.03 34.33
C ARG A 192 -21.97 -20.21 35.29
N GLY A 193 -21.11 -20.07 36.30
CA GLY A 193 -20.98 -21.06 37.38
C GLY A 193 -19.55 -21.12 37.93
N ARG A 194 -19.39 -20.96 39.24
CA ARG A 194 -18.12 -20.97 39.98
C ARG A 194 -17.54 -22.39 40.18
N GLU A 195 -17.81 -23.32 39.28
CA GLU A 195 -17.37 -24.70 39.41
C GLU A 195 -16.53 -25.13 38.20
N SER A 196 -15.27 -25.44 38.47
CA SER A 196 -14.31 -26.14 37.60
C SER A 196 -14.15 -25.63 36.17
N LEU A 197 -13.06 -24.88 35.96
CA LEU A 197 -12.38 -24.67 34.67
C LEU A 197 -12.18 -25.99 33.93
N ASP A 198 -13.13 -26.40 33.09
CA ASP A 198 -12.83 -27.30 32.00
C ASP A 198 -12.14 -26.50 30.88
N LYS A 199 -10.81 -26.68 30.85
CA LYS A 199 -9.74 -25.91 30.19
C LYS A 199 -9.77 -25.92 28.65
N LYS A 200 -10.93 -25.99 27.99
CA LYS A 200 -10.94 -26.05 26.52
C LYS A 200 -10.93 -24.65 25.93
N LEU A 201 -9.76 -24.27 25.41
CA LEU A 201 -9.55 -23.02 24.67
C LEU A 201 -10.31 -23.07 23.32
N LEU A 202 -10.86 -21.92 22.90
CA LEU A 202 -11.63 -21.79 21.67
C LEU A 202 -10.72 -21.56 20.45
N PRO A 203 -10.98 -22.24 19.31
CA PRO A 203 -10.24 -22.03 18.09
C PRO A 203 -10.62 -20.71 17.38
N SER A 204 -9.68 -20.23 16.57
CA SER A 204 -9.85 -19.09 15.67
C SER A 204 -10.65 -19.52 14.43
N VAL A 205 -11.65 -18.73 14.02
CA VAL A 205 -12.39 -19.01 12.76
C VAL A 205 -11.52 -18.78 11.55
N LEU A 206 -10.48 -17.93 11.68
CA LEU A 206 -9.50 -17.70 10.63
C LEU A 206 -8.69 -18.96 10.26
N GLY A 207 -8.73 -20.00 11.10
CA GLY A 207 -8.12 -21.30 10.79
C GLY A 207 -8.58 -21.88 9.46
N GLU A 208 -9.85 -21.70 9.08
CA GLU A 208 -10.40 -22.20 7.80
C GLU A 208 -9.75 -21.52 6.58
N PHE A 209 -9.24 -20.29 6.75
CA PHE A 209 -8.63 -19.50 5.67
C PHE A 209 -7.11 -19.70 5.55
N THR A 210 -6.51 -20.60 6.35
CA THR A 210 -5.07 -20.92 6.32
C THR A 210 -4.54 -21.23 4.91
N PRO A 211 -5.24 -22.03 4.05
CA PRO A 211 -4.77 -22.30 2.69
C PRO A 211 -4.66 -21.03 1.81
N PHE A 212 -5.59 -20.09 1.98
CA PHE A 212 -5.62 -18.82 1.24
C PHE A 212 -4.47 -17.91 1.68
N PHE A 213 -4.27 -17.76 3.00
CA PHE A 213 -3.15 -16.99 3.53
C PHE A 213 -1.79 -17.55 3.07
N ASN A 214 -1.59 -18.86 3.12
CA ASN A 214 -0.36 -19.50 2.66
C ASN A 214 -0.13 -19.26 1.15
N THR A 215 -1.18 -19.39 0.35
CA THR A 215 -1.13 -19.16 -1.09
C THR A 215 -0.77 -17.71 -1.42
N ILE A 216 -1.42 -16.74 -0.80
CA ILE A 216 -1.18 -15.31 -1.03
C ILE A 216 0.20 -14.87 -0.54
N THR A 217 0.65 -15.39 0.60
CA THR A 217 1.99 -15.07 1.11
C THR A 217 3.08 -15.64 0.17
N SER A 218 2.89 -16.86 -0.34
CA SER A 218 3.78 -17.45 -1.34
C SER A 218 3.77 -16.67 -2.65
N PHE A 219 2.59 -16.31 -3.15
CA PHE A 219 2.43 -15.46 -4.34
C PHE A 219 3.15 -14.12 -4.18
N ARG A 220 2.87 -13.40 -3.08
CA ARG A 220 3.40 -12.06 -2.84
C ARG A 220 4.92 -12.06 -2.68
N CYS A 221 5.47 -13.04 -1.95
CA CYS A 221 6.91 -13.18 -1.81
C CYS A 221 7.60 -13.38 -3.17
N ARG A 222 7.08 -14.29 -4.01
CA ARG A 222 7.62 -14.55 -5.36
C ARG A 222 7.45 -13.35 -6.29
N PHE A 223 6.34 -12.64 -6.16
CA PHE A 223 6.07 -11.43 -6.93
C PHE A 223 7.03 -10.29 -6.54
N ASN A 224 7.24 -10.05 -5.24
CA ASN A 224 8.20 -9.06 -4.75
C ASN A 224 9.62 -9.35 -5.24
N MET A 225 10.03 -10.62 -5.23
CA MET A 225 11.32 -11.02 -5.81
C MET A 225 11.43 -10.63 -7.29
N LEU A 226 10.39 -10.89 -8.09
CA LEU A 226 10.38 -10.46 -9.49
C LEU A 226 10.48 -8.93 -9.65
N LEU A 227 9.86 -8.17 -8.75
CA LEU A 227 9.98 -6.71 -8.75
C LEU A 227 11.40 -6.26 -8.39
N ILE A 228 12.01 -6.85 -7.35
CA ILE A 228 13.38 -6.56 -6.92
C ILE A 228 14.39 -6.87 -8.03
N ALA A 229 14.25 -8.01 -8.71
CA ALA A 229 15.09 -8.33 -9.86
C ALA A 229 14.88 -7.36 -11.04
N GLY A 230 13.71 -6.75 -11.14
CA GLY A 230 13.45 -5.65 -12.08
C GLY A 230 13.98 -4.29 -11.61
N SER A 231 14.23 -4.07 -10.31
CA SER A 231 14.63 -2.78 -9.74
C SER A 231 16.11 -2.67 -9.32
N LEU A 232 16.84 -3.79 -9.16
CA LEU A 232 18.30 -3.83 -8.92
C LEU A 232 19.13 -3.32 -10.13
N GLU A 233 18.48 -2.56 -11.02
CA GLU A 233 18.99 -1.90 -12.21
C GLU A 233 19.92 -0.70 -11.91
N CYS A 234 20.14 -0.31 -10.65
CA CYS A 234 21.15 0.71 -10.31
C CYS A 234 22.61 0.22 -10.44
N ALA A 235 22.85 -1.06 -10.80
CA ALA A 235 24.19 -1.67 -10.82
C ALA A 235 24.59 -2.38 -12.14
N GLY A 236 23.93 -2.08 -13.28
CA GLY A 236 24.47 -2.42 -14.62
C GLY A 236 24.27 -3.84 -15.15
N LYS A 237 23.29 -4.63 -14.68
CA LYS A 237 22.97 -5.98 -15.22
C LYS A 237 21.69 -6.00 -16.08
N LYS A 238 21.64 -6.90 -17.09
CA LYS A 238 20.60 -6.99 -18.14
C LYS A 238 19.16 -7.08 -17.60
N ARG A 239 18.31 -6.15 -18.07
CA ARG A 239 16.88 -5.99 -17.79
C ARG A 239 16.06 -7.27 -17.97
N ILE A 240 15.37 -7.73 -16.92
CA ILE A 240 14.19 -8.58 -17.11
C ILE A 240 13.07 -7.65 -17.59
N LYS A 241 12.70 -7.73 -18.88
CA LYS A 241 11.60 -6.93 -19.43
C LYS A 241 10.34 -7.11 -18.56
N ARG A 242 9.61 -6.03 -18.27
CA ARG A 242 8.33 -6.03 -17.51
C ARG A 242 7.35 -7.10 -18.03
N SER A 243 7.33 -7.33 -19.34
CA SER A 243 6.53 -8.37 -19.99
C SER A 243 6.93 -9.82 -19.63
N VAL A 244 8.20 -10.06 -19.25
CA VAL A 244 8.69 -11.35 -18.76
C VAL A 244 8.31 -11.55 -17.30
N ALA A 245 8.45 -10.53 -16.46
CA ALA A 245 8.00 -10.57 -15.07
C ALA A 245 6.49 -10.86 -14.96
N GLN A 246 5.67 -10.14 -15.75
CA GLN A 246 4.23 -10.39 -15.83
C GLN A 246 3.89 -11.80 -16.35
N ARG A 247 4.61 -12.31 -17.37
CA ARG A 247 4.42 -13.68 -17.86
C ARG A 247 4.73 -14.73 -16.78
N ARG A 248 5.83 -14.54 -16.03
CA ARG A 248 6.19 -15.42 -14.91
C ARG A 248 5.15 -15.35 -13.79
N ALA A 249 4.70 -14.15 -13.42
CA ALA A 249 3.61 -13.94 -12.45
C ALA A 249 2.33 -14.68 -12.84
N LYS A 250 1.88 -14.54 -14.10
CA LYS A 250 0.73 -15.29 -14.64
C LYS A 250 0.93 -16.80 -14.53
N SER A 251 2.12 -17.30 -14.87
CA SER A 251 2.43 -18.73 -14.87
C SER A 251 2.32 -19.36 -13.47
N PHE A 252 2.96 -18.79 -12.46
CA PHE A 252 2.86 -19.36 -11.11
C PHE A 252 1.51 -19.07 -10.43
N SER A 253 0.85 -17.95 -10.75
CA SER A 253 -0.50 -17.67 -10.22
C SER A 253 -1.53 -18.68 -10.71
N LYS A 254 -1.48 -19.07 -11.99
CA LYS A 254 -2.31 -20.15 -12.54
C LYS A 254 -2.12 -21.46 -11.79
N LYS A 255 -0.87 -21.84 -11.50
CA LYS A 255 -0.55 -23.08 -10.77
C LYS A 255 -1.08 -23.04 -9.33
N LEU A 256 -0.90 -21.91 -8.64
CA LEU A 256 -1.36 -21.73 -7.26
C LEU A 256 -2.90 -21.68 -7.16
N PHE A 257 -3.55 -21.06 -8.15
CA PHE A 257 -5.01 -20.89 -8.17
C PHE A 257 -5.76 -22.23 -8.28
N GLY A 258 -5.22 -23.21 -8.99
CA GLY A 258 -5.87 -24.52 -9.20
C GLY A 258 -6.20 -25.30 -7.92
N SER A 259 -5.74 -24.85 -6.75
CA SER A 259 -6.02 -25.46 -5.44
C SER A 259 -7.36 -25.06 -4.82
N GLN A 260 -8.03 -23.99 -5.28
CA GLN A 260 -9.24 -23.44 -4.67
C GLN A 260 -10.19 -22.87 -5.73
N CYS A 261 -11.51 -22.85 -5.47
CA CYS A 261 -12.47 -22.28 -6.42
C CYS A 261 -12.58 -20.74 -6.26
N TYR A 262 -13.08 -20.05 -7.29
CA TYR A 262 -13.20 -18.60 -7.28
C TYR A 262 -14.14 -18.08 -6.16
N LYS A 263 -15.23 -18.80 -5.89
CA LYS A 263 -16.19 -18.43 -4.85
C LYS A 263 -15.53 -18.39 -3.47
N ASP A 264 -14.64 -19.33 -3.18
CA ASP A 264 -13.93 -19.36 -1.90
C ASP A 264 -12.90 -18.21 -1.78
N TRP A 265 -12.31 -17.78 -2.91
CA TRP A 265 -11.47 -16.58 -2.93
C TRP A 265 -12.26 -15.30 -2.64
N ILE A 266 -13.48 -15.18 -3.14
CA ILE A 266 -14.38 -14.07 -2.81
C ILE A 266 -14.79 -14.11 -1.34
N ARG A 267 -15.11 -15.30 -0.80
CA ARG A 267 -15.36 -15.49 0.64
C ARG A 267 -14.15 -15.08 1.50
N PHE A 268 -12.93 -15.41 1.07
CA PHE A 268 -11.71 -14.98 1.73
C PHE A 268 -11.53 -13.45 1.69
N LEU A 269 -11.75 -12.80 0.54
CA LEU A 269 -11.71 -11.34 0.42
C LEU A 269 -12.72 -10.66 1.36
N ARG A 270 -13.96 -11.15 1.39
CA ARG A 270 -14.99 -10.67 2.34
C ARG A 270 -14.52 -10.80 3.78
N LYS A 271 -13.84 -11.90 4.13
CA LYS A 271 -13.31 -12.09 5.49
C LYS A 271 -12.17 -11.12 5.82
N LEU A 272 -11.31 -10.79 4.86
CA LEU A 272 -10.29 -9.75 5.05
C LEU A 272 -10.92 -8.37 5.26
N ILE A 273 -11.96 -8.01 4.50
CA ILE A 273 -12.70 -6.76 4.72
C ILE A 273 -13.35 -6.74 6.10
N GLU A 274 -13.97 -7.85 6.51
CA GLU A 274 -14.54 -7.97 7.85
C GLU A 274 -13.50 -7.76 8.96
N LEU A 275 -12.31 -8.35 8.82
CA LEU A 275 -11.20 -8.12 9.74
C LEU A 275 -10.75 -6.66 9.76
N HIS A 276 -10.61 -6.05 8.59
CA HIS A 276 -10.24 -4.63 8.46
C HIS A 276 -11.22 -3.73 9.21
N GLU A 277 -12.53 -3.92 8.99
CA GLU A 277 -13.57 -3.13 9.65
C GLU A 277 -13.69 -3.42 11.15
N SER A 278 -13.53 -4.67 11.58
CA SER A 278 -13.51 -4.99 13.01
C SER A 278 -12.35 -4.30 13.71
N TYR A 279 -11.15 -4.35 13.12
CA TYR A 279 -9.98 -3.70 13.70
C TYR A 279 -10.10 -2.18 13.74
N LEU A 280 -10.76 -1.54 12.77
CA LEU A 280 -11.05 -0.11 12.86
C LEU A 280 -12.00 0.22 14.01
N LYS A 281 -13.05 -0.59 14.22
CA LYS A 281 -14.00 -0.43 15.32
C LYS A 281 -13.36 -0.65 16.69
N ASP A 282 -12.41 -1.58 16.77
CA ASP A 282 -11.67 -1.90 17.99
C ASP A 282 -10.43 -0.99 18.18
N GLU A 283 -10.31 0.10 17.41
CA GLU A 283 -9.18 1.05 17.42
C GLU A 283 -7.79 0.40 17.19
N LYS A 284 -7.77 -0.77 16.55
CA LYS A 284 -6.56 -1.52 16.16
C LYS A 284 -6.08 -1.11 14.77
N TYR A 285 -5.83 0.18 14.56
CA TYR A 285 -5.46 0.77 13.26
C TYR A 285 -4.27 0.08 12.58
N LEU A 286 -3.22 -0.28 13.33
CA LEU A 286 -2.05 -0.98 12.77
C LEU A 286 -2.39 -2.36 12.20
N LEU A 287 -3.30 -3.10 12.84
CA LEU A 287 -3.77 -4.38 12.32
C LEU A 287 -4.65 -4.19 11.08
N SER A 288 -5.53 -3.19 11.10
CA SER A 288 -6.33 -2.82 9.92
C SER A 288 -5.44 -2.52 8.71
N LEU A 289 -4.41 -1.68 8.91
CA LEU A 289 -3.38 -1.42 7.90
C LEU A 289 -2.63 -2.70 7.47
N GLY A 290 -2.36 -3.61 8.41
CA GLY A 290 -1.75 -4.91 8.13
C GLY A 290 -2.60 -5.84 7.27
N VAL A 291 -3.93 -5.70 7.26
CA VAL A 291 -4.85 -6.50 6.43
C VAL A 291 -4.85 -6.03 4.97
N ARG A 292 -4.68 -4.72 4.70
CA ARG A 292 -4.74 -4.15 3.34
C ARG A 292 -3.78 -4.83 2.35
N PRO A 293 -2.49 -5.09 2.68
CA PRO A 293 -1.61 -5.81 1.76
C PRO A 293 -2.07 -7.21 1.38
N TYR A 294 -2.79 -7.92 2.26
CA TYR A 294 -3.36 -9.24 1.93
C TYR A 294 -4.55 -9.10 0.97
N MET A 295 -5.40 -8.07 1.14
CA MET A 295 -6.49 -7.77 0.21
C MET A 295 -5.93 -7.41 -1.17
N ALA A 296 -4.99 -6.46 -1.24
CA ALA A 296 -4.34 -6.05 -2.49
C ALA A 296 -3.64 -7.22 -3.19
N SER A 297 -2.93 -8.06 -2.44
CA SER A 297 -2.26 -9.24 -2.99
C SER A 297 -3.25 -10.27 -3.51
N THR A 298 -4.42 -10.40 -2.87
CA THR A 298 -5.49 -11.30 -3.32
C THR A 298 -6.12 -10.79 -4.62
N ILE A 299 -6.42 -9.49 -4.73
CA ILE A 299 -6.90 -8.86 -5.96
C ILE A 299 -5.90 -9.10 -7.10
N ALA A 300 -4.62 -8.79 -6.88
CA ALA A 300 -3.58 -8.98 -7.88
C ALA A 300 -3.44 -10.46 -8.29
N PHE A 301 -3.47 -11.38 -7.32
CA PHE A 301 -3.43 -12.81 -7.56
C PHE A 301 -4.58 -13.29 -8.46
N LEU A 302 -5.81 -12.84 -8.18
CA LEU A 302 -6.98 -13.16 -9.00
C LEU A 302 -6.87 -12.58 -10.42
N GLY A 303 -6.39 -11.35 -10.56
CA GLY A 303 -6.14 -10.74 -11.87
C GLY A 303 -5.10 -11.51 -12.71
N TYR A 304 -4.07 -12.08 -12.07
CA TYR A 304 -3.06 -12.88 -12.78
C TYR A 304 -3.47 -14.33 -13.06
N SER A 305 -4.37 -14.92 -12.26
CA SER A 305 -4.68 -16.35 -12.31
C SER A 305 -5.54 -16.76 -13.50
N LYS A 306 -6.53 -15.95 -13.93
CA LYS A 306 -7.34 -16.23 -15.13
C LYS A 306 -7.37 -15.09 -16.17
N GLY A 307 -6.37 -14.21 -16.16
CA GLY A 307 -6.23 -13.13 -17.13
C GLY A 307 -7.33 -12.06 -16.97
N HIS A 308 -7.69 -11.36 -18.06
CA HIS A 308 -8.67 -10.26 -18.06
C HIS A 308 -10.10 -10.64 -17.60
N LYS A 309 -10.35 -11.90 -17.20
CA LYS A 309 -11.67 -12.38 -16.74
C LYS A 309 -12.05 -11.86 -15.34
N TYR A 310 -11.08 -11.53 -14.49
CA TYR A 310 -11.29 -11.00 -13.15
C TYR A 310 -10.68 -9.60 -13.04
N LYS A 311 -11.25 -8.64 -13.77
CA LYS A 311 -10.94 -7.21 -13.59
C LYS A 311 -11.39 -6.76 -12.20
N PHE A 312 -10.76 -5.70 -11.67
CA PHE A 312 -11.05 -5.19 -10.33
C PHE A 312 -12.54 -4.92 -10.12
N LYS A 313 -13.19 -4.19 -11.05
CA LYS A 313 -14.64 -3.95 -11.02
C LYS A 313 -15.48 -5.22 -10.79
N LYS A 314 -15.18 -6.31 -11.51
CA LYS A 314 -15.88 -7.58 -11.33
C LYS A 314 -15.64 -8.19 -9.94
N ILE A 315 -14.41 -8.12 -9.43
CA ILE A 315 -14.10 -8.61 -8.08
C ILE A 315 -14.90 -7.83 -7.04
N CYS A 316 -15.04 -6.52 -7.22
CA CYS A 316 -15.84 -5.67 -6.36
C CYS A 316 -17.32 -6.04 -6.40
N GLU A 317 -17.91 -6.16 -7.59
CA GLU A 317 -19.30 -6.64 -7.79
C GLU A 317 -19.51 -8.00 -7.09
N ASP A 318 -18.59 -8.96 -7.28
CA ASP A 318 -18.69 -10.30 -6.68
C ASP A 318 -18.52 -10.26 -5.14
N VAL A 319 -17.68 -9.36 -4.60
CA VAL A 319 -17.51 -9.15 -3.15
C VAL A 319 -18.75 -8.53 -2.52
N SER A 320 -19.34 -7.51 -3.15
CA SER A 320 -20.60 -6.89 -2.75
C SER A 320 -21.80 -7.84 -2.90
N GLY A 321 -21.74 -8.75 -3.87
CA GLY A 321 -22.79 -9.73 -4.15
C GLY A 321 -24.12 -9.08 -4.50
N GLU A 322 -25.23 -9.71 -4.11
CA GLU A 322 -26.59 -9.17 -4.31
C GLU A 322 -26.84 -7.85 -3.56
N ARG A 323 -25.93 -7.44 -2.67
CA ARG A 323 -26.04 -6.25 -1.83
C ARG A 323 -25.31 -5.02 -2.39
N ASP A 324 -24.81 -5.07 -3.62
CA ASP A 324 -24.09 -3.97 -4.27
C ASP A 324 -24.86 -2.63 -4.32
N LYS A 325 -26.20 -2.68 -4.17
CA LYS A 325 -27.08 -1.49 -4.10
C LYS A 325 -27.61 -1.17 -2.71
N CYS A 326 -27.18 -1.90 -1.67
CA CYS A 326 -27.69 -1.75 -0.31
C CYS A 326 -26.71 -0.95 0.56
N LEU A 327 -27.23 0.01 1.33
CA LEU A 327 -26.44 0.83 2.27
C LEU A 327 -26.02 0.09 3.56
N GLY A 328 -26.41 -1.18 3.74
CA GLY A 328 -26.27 -1.92 4.99
C GLY A 328 -25.39 -3.17 4.90
N SER A 329 -24.65 -3.46 5.98
CA SER A 329 -23.86 -4.70 6.08
C SER A 329 -24.75 -5.94 6.18
N GLY A 330 -24.28 -7.06 5.63
CA GLY A 330 -25.00 -8.34 5.59
C GLY A 330 -24.17 -9.54 6.03
N PHE A 331 -24.76 -10.73 5.99
CA PHE A 331 -24.02 -11.99 6.13
C PHE A 331 -24.29 -12.89 4.94
N GLU A 332 -23.24 -13.51 4.40
CA GLU A 332 -23.33 -14.56 3.39
C GLU A 332 -22.24 -15.58 3.65
N GLN A 333 -22.58 -16.87 3.62
CA GLN A 333 -21.63 -17.96 3.89
C GLN A 333 -20.84 -17.81 5.21
N GLY A 334 -21.50 -17.27 6.26
CA GLY A 334 -20.90 -17.06 7.58
C GLY A 334 -19.89 -15.91 7.67
N VAL A 335 -19.79 -15.06 6.65
CA VAL A 335 -18.89 -13.90 6.60
C VAL A 335 -19.70 -12.63 6.45
N LYS A 336 -19.29 -11.57 7.13
CA LYS A 336 -19.97 -10.27 7.04
C LYS A 336 -19.59 -9.56 5.73
N ILE A 337 -20.59 -9.11 4.99
CA ILE A 337 -20.42 -8.33 3.75
C ILE A 337 -20.53 -6.84 4.05
N TYR A 338 -19.61 -6.09 3.47
CA TYR A 338 -19.59 -4.63 3.44
C TYR A 338 -19.62 -4.19 1.96
N PRO A 339 -20.80 -3.93 1.39
CA PRO A 339 -20.93 -3.53 -0.02
C PRO A 339 -20.15 -2.25 -0.32
N GLY A 340 -19.50 -2.16 -1.49
CA GLY A 340 -18.72 -1.00 -1.93
C GLY A 340 -17.40 -0.78 -1.18
N ARG A 341 -17.15 -1.53 -0.10
CA ARG A 341 -16.01 -1.26 0.79
C ARG A 341 -14.66 -1.62 0.17
N LEU A 342 -14.63 -2.58 -0.75
CA LEU A 342 -13.38 -2.93 -1.42
C LEU A 342 -12.92 -1.80 -2.34
N GLU A 343 -13.88 -1.16 -3.02
CA GLU A 343 -13.72 0.00 -3.86
C GLU A 343 -13.28 1.23 -3.07
N GLU A 344 -13.85 1.45 -1.88
CA GLU A 344 -13.40 2.53 -1.00
C GLU A 344 -11.95 2.32 -0.53
N ILE A 345 -11.59 1.09 -0.14
CA ILE A 345 -10.23 0.79 0.39
C ILE A 345 -9.16 0.83 -0.72
N PHE A 346 -9.53 0.44 -1.94
CA PHE A 346 -8.64 0.34 -3.10
C PHE A 346 -9.26 1.02 -4.32
N ALA A 347 -9.66 2.30 -4.18
CA ALA A 347 -10.24 3.04 -5.28
C ALA A 347 -9.31 2.90 -6.52
N ASP A 348 -9.80 2.19 -7.54
CA ASP A 348 -9.09 2.02 -8.81
C ASP A 348 -8.89 3.42 -9.40
N GLU A 349 -7.80 3.69 -10.12
CA GLU A 349 -7.63 4.99 -10.79
C GLU A 349 -8.88 5.32 -11.62
N GLU A 350 -9.49 4.34 -12.31
CA GLU A 350 -10.70 4.59 -13.10
C GLU A 350 -11.98 4.80 -12.26
N TYR A 351 -12.09 4.15 -11.09
CA TYR A 351 -13.24 4.33 -10.18
C TYR A 351 -13.14 5.61 -9.36
N ASP A 352 -11.93 5.91 -8.86
CA ASP A 352 -11.59 7.12 -8.12
C ASP A 352 -11.82 8.36 -8.99
N LEU A 353 -11.47 8.27 -10.29
CA LEU A 353 -11.79 9.30 -11.27
C LEU A 353 -13.31 9.50 -11.39
N ASP A 354 -14.09 8.44 -11.67
CA ASP A 354 -15.53 8.54 -11.92
C ASP A 354 -16.37 8.95 -10.69
N LYS A 355 -15.97 8.54 -9.48
CA LYS A 355 -16.73 8.81 -8.25
C LYS A 355 -16.22 9.99 -7.44
N ASN A 356 -14.91 10.07 -7.17
CA ASN A 356 -14.38 11.03 -6.21
C ASN A 356 -13.89 12.31 -6.90
N VAL A 357 -13.15 12.18 -8.00
CA VAL A 357 -12.60 13.35 -8.73
C VAL A 357 -13.71 14.20 -9.34
N LYS A 358 -14.80 13.58 -9.77
CA LYS A 358 -15.97 14.30 -10.29
C LYS A 358 -16.57 15.26 -9.25
N ASP A 359 -16.73 14.81 -8.01
CA ASP A 359 -17.25 15.65 -6.94
C ASP A 359 -16.23 16.72 -6.52
N ILE A 360 -14.93 16.39 -6.48
CA ILE A 360 -13.87 17.38 -6.27
C ILE A 360 -13.93 18.51 -7.32
N ILE A 361 -14.15 18.17 -8.59
CA ILE A 361 -14.27 19.18 -9.66
C ILE A 361 -15.51 20.06 -9.45
N ARG A 362 -16.66 19.48 -9.08
CA ARG A 362 -17.87 20.24 -8.78
C ARG A 362 -17.65 21.23 -7.64
N ASP A 363 -17.05 20.78 -6.55
CA ASP A 363 -16.76 21.62 -5.39
C ASP A 363 -15.80 22.76 -5.75
N ASN A 364 -14.76 22.48 -6.54
CA ASN A 364 -13.82 23.50 -7.01
C ASN A 364 -14.48 24.50 -7.97
N VAL A 365 -15.39 24.06 -8.85
CA VAL A 365 -16.16 24.95 -9.74
C VAL A 365 -17.09 25.84 -8.93
N GLU A 366 -17.75 25.30 -7.89
CA GLU A 366 -18.59 26.10 -6.99
C GLU A 366 -17.76 27.15 -6.24
N GLN A 367 -16.61 26.77 -5.67
CA GLN A 367 -15.70 27.70 -5.02
C GLN A 367 -15.22 28.79 -5.98
N PHE A 368 -14.88 28.44 -7.21
CA PHE A 368 -14.48 29.42 -8.22
C PHE A 368 -15.63 30.36 -8.61
N ASN A 369 -16.85 29.82 -8.81
CA ASN A 369 -18.06 30.61 -9.08
C ASN A 369 -18.43 31.58 -7.93
N ASN A 370 -18.03 31.27 -6.70
CA ASN A 370 -18.21 32.17 -5.56
C ASN A 370 -17.23 33.35 -5.56
N LEU A 371 -16.11 33.24 -6.28
CA LEU A 371 -15.16 34.33 -6.49
C LEU A 371 -15.59 35.23 -7.66
N LEU A 372 -16.20 34.66 -8.71
CA LEU A 372 -16.55 35.37 -9.94
C LEU A 372 -17.74 36.33 -9.78
N GLY A 373 -17.71 37.43 -10.54
CA GLY A 373 -18.87 38.30 -10.73
C GLY A 373 -20.07 37.57 -11.35
N LYS A 374 -21.30 38.06 -11.12
CA LYS A 374 -22.55 37.38 -11.54
C LYS A 374 -22.57 37.00 -13.02
N GLU A 375 -22.07 37.86 -13.90
CA GLU A 375 -22.06 37.65 -15.36
C GLU A 375 -20.93 36.72 -15.83
N GLU A 376 -19.95 36.45 -14.98
CA GLU A 376 -18.78 35.63 -15.27
C GLU A 376 -18.94 34.18 -14.78
N LYS A 377 -20.03 33.86 -14.07
CA LYS A 377 -20.23 32.52 -13.51
C LYS A 377 -20.32 31.45 -14.60
N LEU A 378 -19.72 30.30 -14.31
CA LEU A 378 -19.77 29.09 -15.13
C LEU A 378 -21.14 28.40 -14.95
N GLY A 379 -21.65 27.80 -16.02
CA GLY A 379 -22.96 27.15 -16.03
C GLY A 379 -23.07 25.95 -15.07
N GLY A 380 -24.31 25.58 -14.71
CA GLY A 380 -24.56 24.50 -13.74
C GLY A 380 -24.11 23.10 -14.18
N SER A 381 -24.05 22.83 -15.49
CA SER A 381 -23.55 21.57 -16.06
C SER A 381 -22.04 21.57 -16.33
N PHE A 382 -21.35 22.70 -16.13
CA PHE A 382 -19.96 22.91 -16.55
C PHE A 382 -19.00 21.85 -15.99
N ALA A 383 -19.14 21.53 -14.69
CA ALA A 383 -18.28 20.56 -14.02
C ALA A 383 -18.40 19.15 -14.63
N ASP A 384 -19.61 18.74 -14.98
CA ASP A 384 -19.89 17.43 -15.57
C ASP A 384 -19.38 17.37 -17.02
N GLU A 385 -19.57 18.44 -17.80
CA GLU A 385 -19.06 18.56 -19.17
C GLU A 385 -17.52 18.56 -19.23
N LEU A 386 -16.88 19.31 -18.32
CA LEU A 386 -15.41 19.32 -18.20
C LEU A 386 -14.89 17.94 -17.83
N PHE A 387 -15.53 17.28 -16.86
CA PHE A 387 -15.16 15.92 -16.47
C PHE A 387 -15.26 14.97 -17.67
N ASP A 388 -16.35 15.04 -18.44
CA ASP A 388 -16.58 14.19 -19.60
C ASP A 388 -15.61 14.47 -20.76
N GLU A 389 -15.18 15.72 -20.98
CA GLU A 389 -14.13 16.03 -21.97
C GLU A 389 -12.77 15.45 -21.52
N LEU A 390 -12.48 15.49 -20.22
CA LEU A 390 -11.19 15.06 -19.68
C LEU A 390 -11.08 13.56 -19.41
N LYS A 391 -12.18 12.80 -19.35
CA LYS A 391 -12.12 11.36 -19.02
C LYS A 391 -11.40 10.51 -20.08
N GLU A 392 -11.24 11.03 -21.28
CA GLU A 392 -10.58 10.37 -22.41
C GLU A 392 -9.23 11.02 -22.78
N GLY A 393 -8.33 10.21 -23.35
CA GLY A 393 -7.07 10.70 -23.91
C GLY A 393 -6.13 11.36 -22.88
N PRO A 394 -5.39 12.43 -23.25
CA PRO A 394 -4.43 13.09 -22.35
C PRO A 394 -5.09 13.80 -21.16
N GLY A 395 -6.41 14.08 -21.23
CA GLY A 395 -7.17 14.67 -20.14
C GLY A 395 -7.25 13.79 -18.89
N LYS A 396 -7.16 12.46 -19.04
CA LYS A 396 -7.28 11.51 -17.92
C LYS A 396 -6.18 11.71 -16.88
N VAL A 397 -5.01 12.17 -17.32
CA VAL A 397 -3.87 12.49 -16.44
C VAL A 397 -4.15 13.72 -15.59
N ILE A 398 -4.89 14.70 -16.10
CA ILE A 398 -5.33 15.89 -15.34
C ILE A 398 -6.23 15.45 -14.19
N LEU A 399 -7.26 14.66 -14.50
CA LEU A 399 -8.20 14.16 -13.49
C LEU A 399 -7.46 13.33 -12.42
N ALA A 400 -6.54 12.45 -12.83
CA ALA A 400 -5.75 11.64 -11.90
C ALA A 400 -4.87 12.51 -10.99
N THR A 401 -4.29 13.58 -11.53
CA THR A 401 -3.43 14.49 -10.78
C THR A 401 -4.24 15.37 -9.82
N ILE A 402 -5.43 15.83 -10.21
CA ILE A 402 -6.37 16.54 -9.33
C ILE A 402 -6.74 15.63 -8.16
N GLY A 403 -7.22 14.41 -8.42
CA GLY A 403 -7.62 13.45 -7.38
C GLY A 403 -6.47 13.02 -6.48
N LYS A 404 -5.26 12.90 -7.02
CA LYS A 404 -4.07 12.63 -6.21
C LYS A 404 -3.69 13.83 -5.35
N THR A 405 -3.72 15.05 -5.89
CA THR A 405 -3.39 16.27 -5.14
C THR A 405 -4.37 16.47 -4.00
N ASP A 406 -5.66 16.31 -4.26
CA ASP A 406 -6.72 16.49 -3.27
C ASP A 406 -6.59 15.49 -2.11
N ARG A 407 -6.41 14.19 -2.41
CA ARG A 407 -6.13 13.18 -1.37
C ARG A 407 -4.87 13.50 -0.56
N VAL A 408 -3.79 13.89 -1.22
CA VAL A 408 -2.53 14.17 -0.51
C VAL A 408 -2.67 15.43 0.36
N TYR A 409 -3.45 16.41 -0.10
CA TYR A 409 -3.68 17.71 0.56
C TYR A 409 -4.70 17.64 1.70
N ASN A 410 -5.85 16.99 1.49
CA ASN A 410 -6.99 16.97 2.39
C ASN A 410 -7.06 15.74 3.29
N ASP A 411 -6.61 14.54 2.86
CA ASP A 411 -6.73 13.31 3.68
C ASP A 411 -5.56 13.09 4.63
N ASN A 412 -4.43 13.79 4.47
CA ASN A 412 -3.25 13.61 5.32
C ASN A 412 -3.21 14.64 6.47
N ASP A 413 -3.94 14.37 7.54
CA ASP A 413 -4.01 15.21 8.74
C ASP A 413 -2.68 15.34 9.53
N ILE A 414 -1.62 14.60 9.18
CA ILE A 414 -0.46 14.41 10.09
C ILE A 414 0.92 14.68 9.45
N LEU A 415 1.13 14.38 8.15
CA LEU A 415 2.41 14.59 7.44
C LEU A 415 2.18 14.79 5.93
N TRP A 416 2.58 15.94 5.38
CA TRP A 416 2.57 16.19 3.94
C TRP A 416 3.87 15.70 3.30
N PRO A 417 3.83 14.78 2.33
CA PRO A 417 5.01 14.38 1.58
C PRO A 417 5.37 15.46 0.55
N ASP A 418 6.13 16.48 0.95
CA ASP A 418 6.43 17.68 0.14
C ASP A 418 6.87 17.38 -1.30
N ASN A 419 7.76 16.40 -1.49
CA ASN A 419 8.23 16.00 -2.82
C ASN A 419 7.11 15.44 -3.70
N GLU A 420 6.20 14.67 -3.11
CA GLU A 420 5.07 14.09 -3.82
C GLU A 420 4.04 15.18 -4.15
N LEU A 421 3.78 16.08 -3.20
CA LEU A 421 2.82 17.16 -3.33
C LEU A 421 3.28 18.18 -4.39
N TRP A 422 4.55 18.59 -4.36
CA TRP A 422 5.15 19.41 -5.41
C TRP A 422 5.17 18.70 -6.77
N SER A 423 5.43 17.38 -6.81
CA SER A 423 5.33 16.62 -8.06
C SER A 423 3.92 16.71 -8.64
N CYS A 424 2.89 16.57 -7.82
CA CYS A 424 1.51 16.66 -8.30
C CYS A 424 1.19 18.05 -8.86
N LEU A 425 1.62 19.13 -8.21
CA LEU A 425 1.44 20.49 -8.72
C LEU A 425 2.16 20.73 -10.06
N ARG A 426 3.40 20.23 -10.17
CA ARG A 426 4.17 20.30 -11.42
C ARG A 426 3.46 19.53 -12.52
N ASP A 427 3.05 18.30 -12.24
CA ASP A 427 2.42 17.42 -13.21
C ASP A 427 1.09 18.06 -13.68
N LEU A 428 0.32 18.66 -12.77
CA LEU A 428 -0.90 19.39 -13.10
C LEU A 428 -0.62 20.60 -14.01
N ALA A 429 0.41 21.40 -13.69
CA ALA A 429 0.80 22.54 -14.51
C ALA A 429 1.22 22.13 -15.93
N VAL A 430 1.96 21.03 -16.05
CA VAL A 430 2.35 20.46 -17.36
C VAL A 430 1.12 19.98 -18.11
N CYS A 431 0.21 19.26 -17.47
CA CYS A 431 -0.98 18.77 -18.14
C CYS A 431 -1.92 19.90 -18.60
N ILE A 432 -2.00 21.02 -17.86
CA ILE A 432 -2.74 22.23 -18.28
C ILE A 432 -2.12 22.83 -19.55
N ASP A 433 -0.80 22.90 -19.64
CA ASP A 433 -0.07 23.35 -20.84
C ASP A 433 -0.33 22.40 -22.03
N ASP A 434 -0.29 21.08 -21.79
CA ASP A 434 -0.55 20.08 -22.81
C ASP A 434 -2.01 20.14 -23.34
N ILE A 435 -3.00 20.17 -22.46
CA ILE A 435 -4.42 20.23 -22.89
C ILE A 435 -4.76 21.57 -23.52
N GLY A 436 -4.18 22.67 -23.02
CA GLY A 436 -4.34 23.99 -23.64
C GLY A 436 -3.74 24.04 -25.05
N ASN A 437 -2.62 23.35 -25.28
CA ASN A 437 -2.06 23.19 -26.62
C ASN A 437 -2.98 22.36 -27.52
N VAL A 438 -3.65 21.33 -27.00
CA VAL A 438 -4.66 20.57 -27.76
C VAL A 438 -5.85 21.46 -28.14
N TRP A 439 -6.35 22.28 -27.22
CA TRP A 439 -7.55 23.10 -27.45
C TRP A 439 -7.30 24.32 -28.35
N PHE A 440 -6.18 25.01 -28.18
CA PHE A 440 -5.94 26.30 -28.86
C PHE A 440 -4.73 26.28 -29.81
N GLY A 441 -3.78 25.36 -29.59
CA GLY A 441 -2.42 25.42 -30.13
C GLY A 441 -1.66 26.64 -29.61
N GLY A 442 -0.38 26.53 -29.29
CA GLY A 442 0.36 27.70 -28.78
C GLY A 442 1.85 27.48 -28.55
N GLY A 443 2.30 26.22 -28.53
CA GLY A 443 3.68 25.83 -28.32
C GLY A 443 4.11 25.94 -26.85
N ASN A 444 3.55 26.89 -26.09
CA ASN A 444 3.74 27.06 -24.65
C ASN A 444 2.53 27.76 -24.01
N ILE A 445 2.51 27.80 -22.67
CA ILE A 445 1.43 28.38 -21.86
C ILE A 445 1.12 29.86 -22.19
N ASP A 446 2.13 30.68 -22.51
CA ASP A 446 1.93 32.10 -22.85
C ASP A 446 1.23 32.25 -24.20
N GLY A 447 1.59 31.39 -25.17
CA GLY A 447 0.94 31.29 -26.47
C GLY A 447 -0.50 30.79 -26.37
N ILE A 448 -0.75 29.80 -25.51
CA ILE A 448 -2.10 29.29 -25.23
C ILE A 448 -2.99 30.41 -24.67
N PHE A 449 -2.56 31.10 -23.62
CA PHE A 449 -3.33 32.20 -23.02
C PHE A 449 -3.58 33.35 -24.00
N THR A 450 -2.57 33.69 -24.81
CA THR A 450 -2.72 34.71 -25.85
C THR A 450 -3.77 34.32 -26.90
N LYS A 451 -3.84 33.05 -27.30
CA LYS A 451 -4.87 32.59 -28.23
C LYS A 451 -6.24 32.45 -27.59
N ALA A 452 -6.31 32.00 -26.33
CA ALA A 452 -7.57 31.82 -25.61
C ALA A 452 -8.27 33.16 -25.34
N PHE A 453 -7.55 34.14 -24.77
CA PHE A 453 -8.13 35.37 -24.21
C PHE A 453 -7.69 36.67 -24.93
N ARG A 454 -6.67 36.60 -25.80
CA ARG A 454 -6.17 37.72 -26.62
C ARG A 454 -5.96 39.02 -25.85
N LYS A 455 -6.87 40.01 -25.99
CA LYS A 455 -6.72 41.36 -25.43
C LYS A 455 -6.75 41.36 -23.90
N GLU A 456 -7.55 40.48 -23.31
CA GLU A 456 -7.71 40.40 -21.85
C GLU A 456 -6.41 39.94 -21.20
N TYR A 457 -5.79 38.88 -21.73
CA TYR A 457 -4.52 38.38 -21.20
C TYR A 457 -3.36 39.36 -21.40
N GLN A 458 -3.31 40.08 -22.53
CA GLN A 458 -2.29 41.12 -22.73
C GLN A 458 -2.47 42.28 -21.76
N THR A 459 -3.70 42.68 -21.47
CA THR A 459 -4.01 43.70 -20.46
C THR A 459 -3.61 43.23 -19.07
N LEU A 460 -3.92 41.98 -18.73
CA LEU A 460 -3.53 41.36 -17.46
C LEU A 460 -2.01 41.30 -17.29
N LYS A 461 -1.29 40.88 -18.35
CA LYS A 461 0.17 40.87 -18.38
C LYS A 461 0.74 42.28 -18.26
N GLY A 462 0.15 43.28 -18.91
CA GLY A 462 0.59 44.69 -18.85
C GLY A 462 0.51 45.31 -17.45
N LYS A 463 -0.36 44.80 -16.57
CA LYS A 463 -0.42 45.18 -15.14
C LYS A 463 0.73 44.62 -14.31
N THR A 464 1.58 43.79 -14.92
CA THR A 464 2.76 43.19 -14.31
C THR A 464 3.99 43.47 -15.16
N ASN A 465 5.09 43.96 -14.57
CA ASN A 465 6.33 44.09 -15.32
C ASN A 465 6.89 42.70 -15.69
N ASP A 466 7.75 42.62 -16.72
CA ASP A 466 8.37 41.37 -17.21
C ASP A 466 9.11 40.55 -16.13
N ARG A 467 9.38 41.16 -14.97
CA ARG A 467 9.96 40.52 -13.78
C ARG A 467 9.16 39.32 -13.25
N ILE A 468 7.85 39.19 -13.54
CA ILE A 468 7.00 38.08 -13.04
C ILE A 468 6.95 36.89 -14.03
N SER A 469 7.66 36.96 -15.16
CA SER A 469 7.55 35.98 -16.25
C SER A 469 8.20 34.61 -15.98
N GLY A 470 9.15 34.49 -15.06
CA GLY A 470 9.83 33.22 -14.72
C GLY A 470 10.53 33.28 -13.37
N ALA A 471 10.96 32.13 -12.84
CA ALA A 471 11.76 32.05 -11.62
C ALA A 471 12.68 30.81 -11.69
N ASP A 472 13.96 30.97 -11.33
CA ASP A 472 14.95 29.88 -11.39
C ASP A 472 15.23 29.26 -10.01
N LYS A 473 14.82 29.94 -8.93
CA LYS A 473 15.06 29.55 -7.53
C LYS A 473 13.77 29.65 -6.72
N GLY A 474 13.61 28.77 -5.73
CA GLY A 474 12.42 28.75 -4.86
C GLY A 474 12.16 30.11 -4.18
N THR A 475 13.20 30.75 -3.65
CA THR A 475 13.06 32.07 -3.00
C THR A 475 12.61 33.19 -3.95
N ASP A 476 13.00 33.13 -5.22
CA ASP A 476 12.55 34.07 -6.25
C ASP A 476 11.10 33.79 -6.66
N TYR A 477 10.74 32.51 -6.80
CA TYR A 477 9.37 32.06 -7.06
C TYR A 477 8.40 32.53 -5.97
N ILE A 478 8.73 32.32 -4.69
CA ILE A 478 7.91 32.78 -3.56
C ILE A 478 7.75 34.30 -3.54
N LYS A 479 8.84 35.06 -3.76
CA LYS A 479 8.76 36.53 -3.84
C LYS A 479 7.80 36.98 -4.94
N LYS A 480 7.83 36.33 -6.11
CA LYS A 480 6.95 36.65 -7.25
C LYS A 480 5.50 36.25 -6.99
N LEU A 481 5.25 35.12 -6.33
CA LEU A 481 3.91 34.74 -5.86
C LEU A 481 3.33 35.78 -4.90
N GLN A 482 4.11 36.23 -3.91
CA GLN A 482 3.68 37.25 -2.96
C GLN A 482 3.41 38.60 -3.63
N LEU A 483 4.20 38.97 -4.66
CA LEU A 483 3.95 40.18 -5.45
C LEU A 483 2.62 40.08 -6.22
N LEU A 484 2.34 38.93 -6.83
CA LEU A 484 1.06 38.69 -7.51
C LEU A 484 -0.11 38.76 -6.51
N GLN A 485 0.02 38.16 -5.32
CA GLN A 485 -1.03 38.22 -4.31
C GLN A 485 -1.31 39.64 -3.81
N LYS A 486 -0.28 40.47 -3.63
CA LYS A 486 -0.42 41.84 -3.10
C LYS A 486 -0.88 42.86 -4.14
N ASN A 487 -0.84 42.53 -5.43
CA ASN A 487 -1.22 43.46 -6.49
C ASN A 487 -2.75 43.59 -6.59
N LYS A 488 -3.28 44.70 -6.07
CA LYS A 488 -4.72 45.02 -6.05
C LYS A 488 -5.33 45.26 -7.44
N GLU A 489 -4.51 45.48 -8.46
CA GLU A 489 -4.99 45.69 -9.84
C GLU A 489 -5.31 44.36 -10.55
N LEU A 490 -4.87 43.24 -9.99
CA LEU A 490 -5.15 41.91 -10.49
C LEU A 490 -6.47 41.41 -9.89
N ALA A 491 -7.46 41.23 -10.76
CA ALA A 491 -8.78 40.76 -10.38
C ALA A 491 -8.75 39.26 -10.02
N ASP A 492 -9.40 38.92 -8.91
CA ASP A 492 -9.72 37.54 -8.53
C ASP A 492 -11.15 37.15 -8.94
N ASP A 493 -11.98 38.14 -9.26
CA ASP A 493 -13.41 38.03 -9.59
C ASP A 493 -13.71 37.92 -11.10
N LYS A 494 -12.68 37.62 -11.91
CA LYS A 494 -12.76 37.55 -13.38
C LYS A 494 -12.22 36.24 -13.92
N LYS A 495 -12.80 35.77 -15.03
CA LYS A 495 -12.29 34.62 -15.80
C LYS A 495 -10.86 34.83 -16.30
N CYS A 496 -10.49 36.05 -16.73
CA CYS A 496 -9.10 36.39 -17.01
C CYS A 496 -8.48 37.14 -15.82
N GLY A 497 -7.96 36.38 -14.85
CA GLY A 497 -7.54 36.91 -13.56
C GLY A 497 -6.15 36.46 -13.10
N LYS A 498 -5.81 36.79 -11.85
CA LYS A 498 -4.50 36.49 -11.22
C LYS A 498 -4.05 35.03 -11.38
N HIS A 499 -4.99 34.09 -11.36
CA HIS A 499 -4.73 32.66 -11.48
C HIS A 499 -3.95 32.29 -12.76
N LEU A 500 -4.16 32.99 -13.89
CA LEU A 500 -3.42 32.74 -15.12
C LEU A 500 -1.92 33.07 -14.97
N LEU A 501 -1.61 34.16 -14.27
CA LEU A 501 -0.23 34.58 -14.02
C LEU A 501 0.48 33.63 -13.04
N VAL A 502 -0.24 33.17 -12.00
CA VAL A 502 0.28 32.16 -11.06
C VAL A 502 0.55 30.84 -11.77
N THR A 503 -0.36 30.37 -12.62
CA THR A 503 -0.17 29.14 -13.42
C THR A 503 1.04 29.25 -14.33
N ARG A 504 1.17 30.37 -15.06
CA ARG A 504 2.34 30.63 -15.91
C ARG A 504 3.65 30.58 -15.10
N LEU A 505 3.71 31.30 -13.98
CA LEU A 505 4.89 31.35 -13.14
C LEU A 505 5.25 29.96 -12.60
N THR A 506 4.25 29.18 -12.18
CA THR A 506 4.40 27.81 -11.67
C THR A 506 4.90 26.86 -12.75
N ARG A 507 4.33 26.92 -13.96
CA ARG A 507 4.73 26.10 -15.10
C ARG A 507 6.18 26.35 -15.50
N ASN A 508 6.61 27.61 -15.49
CA ASN A 508 7.98 28.00 -15.79
C ASN A 508 8.95 27.56 -14.70
N PHE A 509 8.66 27.84 -13.43
CA PHE A 509 9.51 27.41 -12.31
C PHE A 509 9.69 25.87 -12.29
N SER A 510 8.61 25.13 -12.54
CA SER A 510 8.62 23.67 -12.57
C SER A 510 9.52 23.07 -13.66
N ALA A 511 9.90 23.82 -14.70
CA ALA A 511 10.80 23.37 -15.74
C ALA A 511 12.26 23.24 -15.28
N HIS A 512 12.66 23.93 -14.19
CA HIS A 512 14.05 24.01 -13.74
C HIS A 512 14.50 22.87 -12.81
N LYS A 513 13.71 21.78 -12.67
CA LYS A 513 13.91 20.66 -11.72
C LYS A 513 14.00 21.04 -10.23
N ALA A 514 13.94 22.33 -9.88
CA ALA A 514 13.80 22.82 -8.51
C ALA A 514 12.36 22.60 -8.01
N GLY A 515 12.20 22.41 -6.71
CA GLY A 515 10.89 22.32 -6.07
C GLY A 515 10.81 23.09 -4.76
N LEU A 516 9.59 23.26 -4.26
CA LEU A 516 9.33 23.82 -2.94
C LEU A 516 9.24 22.70 -1.89
N SER A 517 9.59 23.03 -0.65
CA SER A 517 9.53 22.11 0.49
C SER A 517 9.32 22.89 1.79
N GLY A 518 8.81 22.23 2.83
CA GLY A 518 8.53 22.83 4.12
C GLY A 518 7.52 23.97 4.02
N ASN A 519 7.71 24.99 4.85
CA ASN A 519 6.79 26.13 4.97
C ASN A 519 6.59 26.88 3.63
N ASP A 520 7.63 26.97 2.79
CA ASP A 520 7.52 27.64 1.48
C ASP A 520 6.46 26.97 0.59
N LEU A 521 6.33 25.63 0.64
CA LEU A 521 5.27 24.91 -0.07
C LEU A 521 3.95 25.05 0.68
N HIS A 522 3.94 24.82 1.99
CA HIS A 522 2.70 24.73 2.78
C HIS A 522 1.92 26.04 2.79
N ASP A 523 2.61 27.17 2.98
CA ASP A 523 2.00 28.50 3.06
C ASP A 523 1.44 28.97 1.70
N ASN A 524 1.89 28.38 0.59
CA ASN A 524 1.53 28.80 -0.76
C ASN A 524 0.71 27.75 -1.53
N LEU A 525 0.49 26.57 -0.95
CA LEU A 525 -0.13 25.44 -1.66
C LEU A 525 -1.53 25.78 -2.17
N ALA A 526 -2.40 26.29 -1.31
CA ALA A 526 -3.78 26.62 -1.67
C ALA A 526 -3.82 27.62 -2.84
N LEU A 527 -2.95 28.63 -2.82
CA LEU A 527 -2.84 29.60 -3.91
C LEU A 527 -2.45 28.92 -5.23
N ILE A 528 -1.41 28.09 -5.21
CA ILE A 528 -0.86 27.47 -6.42
C ILE A 528 -1.88 26.48 -6.98
N TYR A 529 -2.40 25.58 -6.13
CA TYR A 529 -3.36 24.57 -6.54
C TYR A 529 -4.65 25.20 -7.10
N ASN A 530 -5.25 26.13 -6.39
CA ASN A 530 -6.49 26.79 -6.83
C ASN A 530 -6.27 27.57 -8.13
N ALA A 531 -5.10 28.19 -8.32
CA ALA A 531 -4.79 28.89 -9.56
C ALA A 531 -4.67 27.94 -10.76
N LEU A 532 -4.05 26.78 -10.60
CA LEU A 532 -3.94 25.74 -11.63
C LEU A 532 -5.33 25.22 -12.01
N VAL A 533 -6.14 24.84 -11.02
CA VAL A 533 -7.51 24.34 -11.24
C VAL A 533 -8.41 25.42 -11.87
N SER A 534 -8.35 26.65 -11.38
CA SER A 534 -9.11 27.78 -11.98
C SER A 534 -8.71 28.05 -13.43
N THR A 535 -7.41 27.92 -13.73
CA THR A 535 -6.89 28.09 -15.11
C THR A 535 -7.46 27.04 -16.05
N LEU A 536 -7.56 25.78 -15.60
CA LEU A 536 -8.18 24.71 -16.37
C LEU A 536 -9.65 25.06 -16.70
N PHE A 537 -10.40 25.59 -15.74
CA PHE A 537 -11.79 25.97 -15.93
C PHE A 537 -11.95 27.05 -17.00
N VAL A 538 -11.19 28.15 -16.90
CA VAL A 538 -11.33 29.28 -17.83
C VAL A 538 -10.81 28.95 -19.23
N LEU A 539 -9.83 28.04 -19.34
CA LEU A 539 -9.40 27.51 -20.63
C LEU A 539 -10.50 26.67 -21.29
N TYR A 540 -11.17 25.81 -20.52
CA TYR A 540 -12.26 24.98 -21.05
C TYR A 540 -13.46 25.83 -21.48
N ASP A 541 -13.87 26.80 -20.66
CA ASP A 541 -14.95 27.74 -21.00
C ASP A 541 -14.66 28.53 -22.29
N SER A 542 -13.43 29.01 -22.47
CA SER A 542 -13.02 29.67 -23.71
C SER A 542 -13.02 28.73 -24.93
N HIS A 543 -12.73 27.45 -24.71
CA HIS A 543 -12.71 26.43 -25.77
C HIS A 543 -14.12 26.07 -26.23
N THR A 544 -15.06 25.88 -25.31
CA THR A 544 -16.47 25.59 -25.63
C THR A 544 -17.12 26.76 -26.37
N MET A 545 -16.90 28.01 -25.93
CA MET A 545 -17.41 29.19 -26.64
C MET A 545 -16.87 29.33 -28.07
N LYS A 546 -15.63 28.87 -28.34
CA LYS A 546 -15.08 28.83 -29.70
C LYS A 546 -15.66 27.71 -30.55
N LYS A 547 -15.95 26.54 -29.97
CA LYS A 547 -16.64 25.44 -30.67
C LYS A 547 -18.03 25.89 -31.12
N GLU A 548 -18.79 26.54 -30.24
CA GLU A 548 -20.14 27.03 -30.56
C GLU A 548 -20.14 28.07 -31.69
N LYS A 549 -19.19 29.02 -31.68
CA LYS A 549 -19.04 30.01 -32.76
C LYS A 549 -18.67 29.40 -34.12
N LYS A 550 -18.03 28.23 -34.14
CA LYS A 550 -17.71 27.50 -35.39
C LYS A 550 -18.85 26.64 -35.90
N ILE A 551 -19.83 26.29 -35.06
CA ILE A 551 -21.01 25.50 -35.45
C ILE A 551 -22.12 26.42 -36.01
N ASN A 552 -22.15 27.68 -35.57
CA ASN A 552 -23.12 28.69 -36.00
C ASN A 552 -22.64 29.57 -37.18
N LEU A 553 -21.50 29.22 -37.80
CA LEU A 553 -20.96 29.77 -39.05
C LEU A 553 -20.91 28.65 -40.08
#